data_AF-A0A6L7N152-F1
#
_entry.id   AF-A0A6L7N152-F1
#
_cell.length_a   1.000
_cell.length_b   1.000
_cell.length_c   1.000
_cell.angle_alpha   90.00
_cell.angle_beta   90.00
_cell.angle_gamma   90.00
#
_symmetry.space_group_name_H-M   'P 1'
#
loop_
_entity.id
_entity.type
_entity.pdbx_description
1 polymer ?
#
loop_
_entity_poly.entity_id
_entity_poly.type
_entity_poly.pdbx_seq_one_letter_code
_entity_poly.pdbx_strand_id
1 'polypeptide(L)'
;MSDHVLSSTDGAPKARRQQQLIDAAIACINQQGLAGTTVASITRTAKLPAGSVRSHFGTKDRLLLAVQTSIRDEFRTGLAEAVHGLKDPEEILDRIIGFHFDLLDSGVEKTGAWCAFSGTRYANGDDHGTCGTLGREVRDMLEENLSALCRQMPGTRMNPAVLARGLEGLIGTGLRDCLNTPDSLDPADAAMLCRTYLTSLFPGRFSGTKPPGAMVLGERSDLLPRWTYRNPEFFGLEIEHLFKPGWMLAGHVSDVAQPGAYLTFDGFGERALVIRGDDGRLRSFHNVCRHRGAMLLNQPRGHCSHAISCPFHGWTYDTRGNLMSVPARHTFGQLEMKTKGLVPLELEIWMGFVFVRFRTGGASLKDTMAPVEHLIAPYRVAEMMPMPGTGFLQRRPYNWKIIHDIDNEGYHVPVGHPALQQLYGPTYRDYCIGDIPVSSARINERLARFWSVRNYQKLLPGFDHLPEENQKLWLYLGIFPNLVIGLYPDSIEFYMTLPITPDSTWFLGRAFALPDDRREVHAVRYLNRRINYFTDREDEQFVRAMQDGLRSSAFPEQTLSDKEQGVRNFHKAVQKVLPVARLADEPGPGQVTGCNAWMNR
;
A
#
# COMPACT_ATOMS: atom_id res chain seq x y z
N MET A 1 25.77 18.31 -41.53
CA MET A 1 24.34 18.65 -41.65
C MET A 1 23.59 17.36 -41.39
N SER A 2 23.13 17.21 -40.16
CA SER A 2 22.52 15.99 -39.66
C SER A 2 21.03 16.29 -39.50
N ASP A 3 20.21 15.70 -40.36
CA ASP A 3 18.75 15.79 -40.25
C ASP A 3 18.22 14.68 -39.36
N HIS A 4 17.50 15.13 -38.33
CA HIS A 4 16.74 14.33 -37.40
C HIS A 4 15.56 13.64 -38.10
N VAL A 5 15.46 12.33 -37.95
CA VAL A 5 14.24 11.56 -38.18
C VAL A 5 13.33 11.76 -36.97
N LEU A 6 12.27 12.55 -37.14
CA LEU A 6 11.10 12.55 -36.26
C LEU A 6 10.06 11.59 -36.87
N SER A 7 9.75 10.53 -36.12
CA SER A 7 8.66 9.59 -36.39
C SER A 7 7.33 10.28 -36.09
N SER A 8 6.53 10.51 -37.14
CA SER A 8 5.18 11.10 -37.06
C SER A 8 4.08 10.04 -36.86
N THR A 9 3.35 10.13 -35.76
CA THR A 9 2.01 9.55 -35.59
C THR A 9 0.98 10.68 -35.64
N ASP A 10 0.52 11.04 -36.85
CA ASP A 10 -0.47 12.10 -37.04
C ASP A 10 -1.70 11.54 -37.79
N GLY A 11 -2.75 11.23 -37.03
CA GLY A 11 -4.06 10.86 -37.57
C GLY A 11 -4.84 12.10 -38.00
N ALA A 12 -5.47 12.07 -39.18
CA ALA A 12 -6.16 13.22 -39.79
C ALA A 12 -7.11 13.98 -38.81
N PRO A 13 -7.25 15.32 -38.92
CA PRO A 13 -8.05 16.16 -38.01
C PRO A 13 -9.51 15.71 -37.80
N LYS A 14 -10.06 14.97 -38.76
CA LYS A 14 -11.42 14.41 -38.72
C LYS A 14 -11.54 13.23 -37.75
N ALA A 15 -10.54 12.34 -37.70
CA ALA A 15 -10.54 11.15 -36.84
C ALA A 15 -10.41 11.55 -35.37
N ARG A 16 -9.54 12.51 -35.07
CA ARG A 16 -9.38 13.08 -33.71
C ARG A 16 -10.68 13.67 -33.17
N ARG A 17 -11.44 14.38 -34.01
CA ARG A 17 -12.75 14.96 -33.64
C ARG A 17 -13.84 13.90 -33.47
N GLN A 18 -13.79 12.81 -34.24
CA GLN A 18 -14.70 11.68 -34.05
C GLN A 18 -14.43 10.99 -32.70
N GLN A 19 -13.17 10.74 -32.35
CA GLN A 19 -12.82 10.16 -31.06
C GLN A 19 -13.25 11.05 -29.88
N GLN A 20 -13.00 12.36 -29.98
CA GLN A 20 -13.42 13.33 -28.96
C GLN A 20 -14.94 13.33 -28.70
N LEU A 21 -15.75 13.10 -29.74
CA LEU A 21 -17.20 12.96 -29.61
C LEU A 21 -17.61 11.60 -29.01
N ILE A 22 -16.85 10.53 -29.27
CA ILE A 22 -17.05 9.21 -28.68
C ILE A 22 -16.75 9.26 -27.17
N ASP A 23 -15.61 9.81 -26.78
CA ASP A 23 -15.20 9.92 -25.37
C ASP A 23 -16.18 10.80 -24.58
N ALA A 24 -16.61 11.92 -25.16
CA ALA A 24 -17.62 12.78 -24.55
C ALA A 24 -18.99 12.10 -24.41
N ALA A 25 -19.36 11.24 -25.35
CA ALA A 25 -20.60 10.47 -25.25
C ALA A 25 -20.52 9.41 -24.15
N ILE A 26 -19.37 8.75 -23.96
CA ILE A 26 -19.13 7.81 -22.85
C ILE A 26 -19.28 8.53 -21.50
N ALA A 27 -18.61 9.66 -21.31
CA ALA A 27 -18.71 10.46 -20.09
C ALA A 27 -20.17 10.89 -19.81
N CYS A 28 -20.88 11.35 -20.84
CA CYS A 28 -22.29 11.70 -20.73
C CYS A 28 -23.17 10.50 -20.35
N ILE A 29 -22.95 9.30 -20.90
CA ILE A 29 -23.76 8.12 -20.57
C ILE A 29 -23.60 7.75 -19.09
N ASN A 30 -22.39 7.85 -18.53
CA ASN A 30 -22.16 7.55 -17.12
C ASN A 30 -22.82 8.57 -16.18
N GLN A 31 -22.82 9.85 -16.54
CA GLN A 31 -23.35 10.90 -15.66
C GLN A 31 -24.89 11.00 -15.64
N GLN A 32 -25.55 10.73 -16.76
CA GLN A 32 -26.99 11.01 -16.94
C GLN A 32 -27.76 9.85 -17.60
N GLY A 33 -27.11 8.70 -17.80
CA GLY A 33 -27.69 7.54 -18.46
C GLY A 33 -27.87 7.70 -19.97
N LEU A 34 -28.19 6.59 -20.64
CA LEU A 34 -28.36 6.57 -22.10
C LEU A 34 -29.56 7.43 -22.56
N ALA A 35 -30.67 7.41 -21.81
CA ALA A 35 -31.87 8.20 -22.12
C ALA A 35 -31.65 9.70 -21.92
N GLY A 36 -30.90 10.10 -20.88
CA GLY A 36 -30.58 11.50 -20.58
C GLY A 36 -29.53 12.12 -21.51
N THR A 37 -28.76 11.29 -22.21
CA THR A 37 -27.70 11.76 -23.10
C THR A 37 -28.25 12.47 -24.34
N THR A 38 -27.97 13.76 -24.52
CA THR A 38 -28.40 14.57 -25.67
C THR A 38 -27.22 15.04 -26.54
N VAL A 39 -27.48 15.38 -27.81
CA VAL A 39 -26.45 15.99 -28.70
C VAL A 39 -25.85 17.26 -28.09
N ALA A 40 -26.68 18.06 -27.41
CA ALA A 40 -26.24 19.26 -26.71
C ALA A 40 -25.29 18.94 -25.54
N SER A 41 -25.60 17.91 -24.74
CA SER A 41 -24.70 17.48 -23.66
C SER A 41 -23.37 16.96 -24.20
N ILE A 42 -23.40 16.12 -25.24
CA ILE A 42 -22.18 15.54 -25.86
C ILE A 42 -21.28 16.63 -26.42
N THR A 43 -21.83 17.56 -27.20
CA THR A 43 -21.04 18.63 -27.84
C THR A 43 -20.46 19.60 -26.82
N ARG A 44 -21.19 19.87 -25.73
CA ARG A 44 -20.69 20.66 -24.59
C ARG A 44 -19.53 19.97 -23.89
N THR A 45 -19.67 18.70 -23.55
CA THR A 45 -18.61 17.89 -22.91
C THR A 45 -17.38 17.78 -23.82
N ALA A 46 -17.61 17.59 -25.13
CA ALA A 46 -16.54 17.55 -26.13
C ALA A 46 -15.90 18.93 -26.39
N LYS A 47 -16.48 20.04 -25.92
CA LYS A 47 -16.08 21.41 -26.27
C LYS A 47 -16.06 21.66 -27.79
N LEU A 48 -17.08 21.14 -28.48
CA LEU A 48 -17.24 21.25 -29.94
C LEU A 48 -18.55 21.97 -30.30
N PRO A 49 -18.66 22.59 -31.49
CA PRO A 49 -19.89 23.24 -31.94
C PRO A 49 -21.08 22.27 -32.00
N ALA A 50 -22.30 22.77 -31.79
CA ALA A 50 -23.53 21.97 -31.76
C ALA A 50 -23.77 21.13 -33.04
N GLY A 51 -23.29 21.59 -34.19
CA GLY A 51 -23.37 20.87 -35.47
C GLY A 51 -22.41 19.69 -35.62
N SER A 52 -21.47 19.48 -34.68
CA SER A 52 -20.36 18.53 -34.84
C SER A 52 -20.82 17.07 -34.93
N VAL A 53 -21.83 16.67 -34.14
CA VAL A 53 -22.40 15.31 -34.21
C VAL A 53 -23.02 15.05 -35.60
N ARG A 54 -23.77 16.02 -36.13
CA ARG A 54 -24.36 15.92 -37.49
C ARG A 54 -23.27 15.88 -38.56
N SER A 55 -22.22 16.69 -38.42
CA SER A 55 -21.12 16.76 -39.38
C SER A 55 -20.26 15.49 -39.42
N HIS A 56 -20.07 14.80 -38.28
CA HIS A 56 -19.15 13.68 -38.17
C HIS A 56 -19.82 12.30 -38.16
N PHE A 57 -21.06 12.20 -37.67
CA PHE A 57 -21.81 10.95 -37.55
C PHE A 57 -23.19 11.00 -38.21
N GLY A 58 -23.70 12.18 -38.59
CA GLY A 58 -25.01 12.36 -39.19
C GLY A 58 -26.15 12.41 -38.18
N THR A 59 -26.27 11.39 -37.32
CA THR A 59 -27.30 11.29 -36.28
C THR A 59 -26.69 10.90 -34.92
N LYS A 60 -27.44 11.14 -33.84
CA LYS A 60 -27.09 10.66 -32.49
C LYS A 60 -26.96 9.14 -32.47
N ASP A 61 -27.85 8.41 -33.15
CA ASP A 61 -27.83 6.95 -33.16
C ASP A 61 -26.58 6.38 -33.84
N ARG A 62 -26.11 7.01 -34.92
CA ARG A 62 -24.84 6.63 -35.57
C ARG A 62 -23.62 6.91 -34.69
N LEU A 63 -23.66 7.97 -33.87
CA LEU A 63 -22.63 8.21 -32.86
C LEU A 63 -22.69 7.15 -31.76
N LEU A 64 -23.87 6.83 -31.24
CA LEU A 64 -24.02 5.78 -30.22
C LEU A 64 -23.59 4.41 -30.73
N LEU A 65 -23.86 4.09 -32.00
CA LEU A 65 -23.35 2.88 -32.65
C LEU A 65 -21.81 2.88 -32.74
N ALA A 66 -21.19 4.02 -33.03
CA ALA A 66 -19.75 4.18 -33.03
C ALA A 66 -19.14 4.02 -31.63
N VAL A 67 -19.82 4.54 -30.59
CA VAL A 67 -19.44 4.32 -29.18
C VAL A 67 -19.49 2.83 -28.85
N GLN A 68 -20.60 2.15 -29.15
CA GLN A 68 -20.73 0.70 -28.93
C GLN A 68 -19.64 -0.09 -29.65
N THR A 69 -19.32 0.29 -30.89
CA THR A 69 -18.28 -0.36 -31.71
C THR A 69 -16.90 -0.15 -31.09
N SER A 70 -16.59 1.08 -30.68
CA SER A 70 -15.31 1.41 -30.02
C SER A 70 -15.11 0.60 -28.73
N ILE A 71 -16.12 0.56 -27.86
CA ILE A 71 -16.04 -0.19 -26.60
C ILE A 71 -15.92 -1.69 -26.88
N ARG A 72 -16.71 -2.23 -27.82
CA ARG A 72 -16.64 -3.63 -28.23
C ARG A 72 -15.25 -4.03 -28.70
N ASP A 73 -14.67 -3.26 -29.61
CA ASP A 73 -13.40 -3.62 -30.26
C ASP A 73 -12.25 -3.59 -29.25
N GLU A 74 -12.28 -2.63 -28.31
CA GLU A 74 -11.34 -2.56 -27.19
C GLU A 74 -11.48 -3.75 -26.23
N PHE A 75 -12.72 -4.06 -25.80
CA PHE A 75 -12.98 -5.20 -24.93
C PHE A 75 -12.56 -6.52 -25.58
N ARG A 76 -12.88 -6.69 -26.87
CA ARG A 76 -12.52 -7.89 -27.64
C ARG A 76 -10.99 -8.04 -27.74
N THR A 77 -10.29 -6.95 -28.02
CA THR A 77 -8.82 -6.96 -28.12
C THR A 77 -8.20 -7.30 -26.76
N GLY A 78 -8.63 -6.61 -25.70
CA GLY A 78 -8.14 -6.84 -24.34
C GLY A 78 -8.41 -8.27 -23.84
N LEU A 79 -9.60 -8.82 -24.12
CA LEU A 79 -9.92 -10.19 -23.73
C LEU A 79 -9.07 -11.20 -24.50
N ALA A 80 -8.89 -11.00 -25.81
CA ALA A 80 -8.05 -11.87 -26.63
C ALA A 80 -6.58 -11.85 -26.19
N GLU A 81 -6.06 -10.69 -25.81
CA GLU A 81 -4.72 -10.54 -25.22
C GLU A 81 -4.63 -11.21 -23.84
N ALA A 82 -5.65 -11.04 -22.99
CA ALA A 82 -5.67 -11.58 -21.64
C ALA A 82 -5.58 -13.11 -21.62
N VAL A 83 -6.21 -13.80 -22.59
CA VAL A 83 -6.18 -15.26 -22.70
C VAL A 83 -5.10 -15.79 -23.66
N HIS A 84 -4.30 -14.91 -24.25
CA HIS A 84 -3.33 -15.30 -25.27
C HIS A 84 -2.28 -16.28 -24.72
N GLY A 85 -2.07 -17.39 -25.43
CA GLY A 85 -1.07 -18.39 -25.07
C GLY A 85 -1.50 -19.37 -23.98
N LEU A 86 -2.63 -19.14 -23.32
CA LEU A 86 -3.20 -20.07 -22.35
C LEU A 86 -3.79 -21.30 -23.06
N LYS A 87 -3.63 -22.48 -22.44
CA LYS A 87 -4.12 -23.75 -22.98
C LYS A 87 -4.96 -24.54 -21.97
N ASP A 88 -4.83 -24.24 -20.69
CA ASP A 88 -5.60 -24.87 -19.64
C ASP A 88 -6.99 -24.22 -19.56
N PRO A 89 -8.09 -24.98 -19.74
CA PRO A 89 -9.44 -24.43 -19.61
C PRO A 89 -9.73 -23.80 -18.25
N GLU A 90 -9.07 -24.27 -17.16
CA GLU A 90 -9.24 -23.68 -15.83
C GLU A 90 -8.65 -22.27 -15.78
N GLU A 91 -7.42 -22.11 -16.28
CA GLU A 91 -6.72 -20.82 -16.35
C GLU A 91 -7.40 -19.84 -17.30
N ILE A 92 -7.92 -20.32 -18.43
CA ILE A 92 -8.68 -19.49 -19.39
C ILE A 92 -9.95 -18.95 -18.74
N LEU A 93 -10.75 -19.79 -18.09
CA LEU A 93 -11.99 -19.36 -17.43
C LEU A 93 -11.72 -18.37 -16.29
N ASP A 94 -10.69 -18.62 -15.48
CA ASP A 94 -10.28 -17.71 -14.41
C ASP A 94 -9.85 -16.35 -14.97
N ARG A 95 -9.07 -16.35 -16.07
CA ARG A 95 -8.60 -15.12 -16.69
C ARG A 95 -9.72 -14.34 -17.38
N ILE A 96 -10.72 -15.02 -17.96
CA ILE A 96 -11.93 -14.37 -18.47
C ILE A 96 -12.67 -13.67 -17.32
N ILE A 97 -12.84 -14.32 -16.17
CA ILE A 97 -13.49 -13.71 -14.99
C ILE A 97 -12.70 -12.48 -14.53
N GLY A 98 -11.39 -12.64 -14.28
CA GLY A 98 -10.52 -11.56 -13.82
C GLY A 98 -10.55 -10.35 -14.77
N PHE A 99 -10.40 -10.58 -16.08
CA PHE A 99 -10.46 -9.50 -17.07
C PHE A 99 -11.73 -8.65 -16.98
N HIS A 100 -12.90 -9.26 -16.76
CA HIS A 100 -14.14 -8.49 -16.67
C HIS A 100 -14.13 -7.55 -15.46
N PHE A 101 -13.62 -7.99 -14.32
CA PHE A 101 -13.59 -7.18 -13.09
C PHE A 101 -12.41 -6.20 -13.04
N ASP A 102 -11.26 -6.53 -13.63
CA ASP A 102 -10.11 -5.63 -13.82
C ASP A 102 -10.47 -4.37 -14.65
N LEU A 103 -11.50 -4.48 -15.51
CA LEU A 103 -12.02 -3.34 -16.27
C LEU A 103 -12.72 -2.28 -15.40
N LEU A 104 -13.09 -2.62 -14.16
CA LEU A 104 -13.64 -1.65 -13.21
C LEU A 104 -12.55 -0.74 -12.64
N ASP A 105 -11.29 -1.19 -12.58
CA ASP A 105 -10.17 -0.38 -12.11
C ASP A 105 -9.59 0.52 -13.21
N SER A 106 -9.50 0.01 -14.44
CA SER A 106 -8.81 0.66 -15.57
C SER A 106 -9.73 1.36 -16.58
N GLY A 107 -11.04 1.04 -16.56
CA GLY A 107 -11.97 1.42 -17.62
C GLY A 107 -13.41 1.66 -17.15
N VAL A 108 -13.62 2.07 -15.90
CA VAL A 108 -14.95 2.18 -15.25
C VAL A 108 -15.99 2.92 -16.10
N GLU A 109 -15.63 4.01 -16.77
CA GLU A 109 -16.56 4.77 -17.62
C GLU A 109 -16.99 3.98 -18.86
N LYS A 110 -16.07 3.24 -19.49
CA LYS A 110 -16.41 2.41 -20.66
C LYS A 110 -17.25 1.21 -20.25
N THR A 111 -16.92 0.59 -19.11
CA THR A 111 -17.68 -0.51 -18.52
C THR A 111 -19.09 -0.07 -18.11
N GLY A 112 -19.23 1.12 -17.49
CA GLY A 112 -20.53 1.71 -17.16
C GLY A 112 -21.38 2.01 -18.39
N ALA A 113 -20.78 2.60 -19.43
CA ALA A 113 -21.47 2.83 -20.70
C ALA A 113 -21.90 1.51 -21.38
N TRP A 114 -21.04 0.49 -21.36
CA TRP A 114 -21.36 -0.85 -21.87
C TRP A 114 -22.54 -1.50 -21.14
N CYS A 115 -22.57 -1.42 -19.81
CA CYS A 115 -23.67 -1.91 -18.98
C CYS A 115 -24.98 -1.18 -19.30
N ALA A 116 -24.94 0.13 -19.54
CA ALA A 116 -26.11 0.91 -19.94
C ALA A 116 -26.66 0.46 -21.31
N PHE A 117 -25.80 0.22 -22.30
CA PHE A 117 -26.23 -0.32 -23.60
C PHE A 117 -26.80 -1.73 -23.48
N SER A 118 -26.12 -2.60 -22.72
CA SER A 118 -26.55 -3.97 -22.49
C SER A 118 -27.89 -4.05 -21.76
N GLY A 119 -28.17 -3.14 -20.82
CA GLY A 119 -29.47 -3.04 -20.15
C GLY A 119 -30.62 -2.74 -21.12
N THR A 120 -30.41 -1.82 -22.05
CA THR A 120 -31.42 -1.50 -23.09
C THR A 120 -31.63 -2.63 -24.11
N ARG A 121 -30.62 -3.49 -24.32
CA ARG A 121 -30.72 -4.70 -25.15
C ARG A 121 -31.75 -5.68 -24.59
N TYR A 122 -31.68 -5.99 -23.30
CA TYR A 122 -32.62 -6.90 -22.63
C TYR A 122 -34.05 -6.35 -22.63
N ALA A 123 -34.21 -5.02 -22.55
CA ALA A 123 -35.53 -4.38 -22.61
C ALA A 123 -36.16 -4.41 -24.02
N ASN A 124 -35.35 -4.41 -25.09
CA ASN A 124 -35.82 -4.29 -26.48
C ASN A 124 -35.75 -5.58 -27.29
N GLY A 125 -35.17 -6.67 -26.76
CA GLY A 125 -35.08 -7.96 -27.46
C GLY A 125 -34.11 -7.99 -28.66
N ASP A 126 -33.25 -6.99 -28.82
CA ASP A 126 -32.31 -6.90 -29.95
C ASP A 126 -31.03 -7.71 -29.69
N ASP A 127 -31.05 -8.99 -30.02
CA ASP A 127 -29.86 -9.84 -29.89
C ASP A 127 -28.86 -9.63 -31.04
N HIS A 128 -29.22 -8.95 -32.13
CA HIS A 128 -28.41 -8.88 -33.35
C HIS A 128 -27.52 -7.64 -33.45
N GLY A 129 -27.67 -6.67 -32.54
CA GLY A 129 -26.81 -5.48 -32.46
C GLY A 129 -25.37 -5.73 -31.97
N THR A 130 -24.57 -4.66 -31.96
CA THR A 130 -23.14 -4.66 -31.58
C THR A 130 -22.88 -5.27 -30.19
N CYS A 131 -23.72 -4.97 -29.20
CA CYS A 131 -23.60 -5.54 -27.85
C CYS A 131 -23.95 -7.03 -27.78
N GLY A 132 -24.93 -7.48 -28.58
CA GLY A 132 -25.29 -8.91 -28.64
C GLY A 132 -24.20 -9.78 -29.25
N THR A 133 -23.40 -9.21 -30.15
CA THR A 133 -22.28 -9.93 -30.79
C THR A 133 -21.15 -10.23 -29.82
N LEU A 134 -20.71 -9.26 -29.00
CA LEU A 134 -19.67 -9.51 -27.99
C LEU A 134 -20.15 -10.48 -26.90
N GLY A 135 -21.39 -10.33 -26.44
CA GLY A 135 -21.97 -11.24 -25.45
C GLY A 135 -22.02 -12.69 -25.96
N ARG A 136 -22.30 -12.90 -27.25
CA ARG A 136 -22.16 -14.23 -27.88
C ARG A 136 -20.73 -14.72 -27.91
N GLU A 137 -19.77 -13.89 -28.35
CA GLU A 137 -18.36 -14.29 -28.41
C GLU A 137 -17.81 -14.72 -27.04
N VAL A 138 -18.11 -13.95 -25.98
CA VAL A 138 -17.73 -14.33 -24.60
C VAL A 138 -18.42 -15.62 -24.18
N ARG A 139 -19.73 -15.76 -24.44
CA ARG A 139 -20.47 -16.99 -24.10
C ARG A 139 -19.91 -18.21 -24.83
N ASP A 140 -19.57 -18.09 -26.11
CA ASP A 140 -19.01 -19.17 -26.91
C ASP A 140 -17.63 -19.59 -26.34
N MET A 141 -16.79 -18.63 -25.94
CA MET A 141 -15.53 -18.91 -25.25
C MET A 141 -15.73 -19.62 -23.91
N LEU A 142 -16.72 -19.18 -23.11
CA LEU A 142 -17.06 -19.85 -21.85
C LEU A 142 -17.55 -21.29 -22.11
N GLU A 143 -18.44 -21.48 -23.08
CA GLU A 143 -19.01 -22.79 -23.43
C GLU A 143 -17.94 -23.76 -23.96
N GLU A 144 -16.99 -23.29 -24.77
CA GLU A 144 -15.88 -24.09 -25.27
C GLU A 144 -15.02 -24.64 -24.13
N ASN A 145 -14.61 -23.78 -23.20
CA ASN A 145 -13.76 -24.17 -22.07
C ASN A 145 -14.50 -25.03 -21.05
N LEU A 146 -15.77 -24.71 -20.76
CA LEU A 146 -16.63 -25.55 -19.91
C LEU A 146 -16.88 -26.92 -20.55
N SER A 147 -17.02 -26.99 -21.88
CA SER A 147 -17.13 -28.25 -22.62
C SER A 147 -15.86 -29.08 -22.48
N ALA A 148 -14.68 -28.45 -22.56
CA ALA A 148 -13.41 -29.13 -22.35
C ALA A 148 -13.30 -29.72 -20.93
N LEU A 149 -13.79 -29.02 -19.92
CA LEU A 149 -13.83 -29.52 -18.53
C LEU A 149 -14.84 -30.66 -18.35
N CYS A 150 -16.07 -30.53 -18.86
CA CYS A 150 -17.09 -31.57 -18.76
C CYS A 150 -16.64 -32.89 -19.41
N ARG A 151 -15.91 -32.84 -20.55
CA ARG A 151 -15.36 -34.05 -21.20
C ARG A 151 -14.38 -34.81 -20.32
N GLN A 152 -13.70 -34.12 -19.41
CA GLN A 152 -12.74 -34.73 -18.49
C GLN A 152 -13.41 -35.29 -17.22
N MET A 153 -14.74 -35.25 -17.12
CA MET A 153 -15.53 -35.82 -16.03
C MET A 153 -16.62 -36.77 -16.57
N PRO A 154 -16.24 -38.02 -16.93
CA PRO A 154 -17.18 -38.99 -17.48
C PRO A 154 -18.30 -39.31 -16.49
N GLY A 155 -19.56 -39.23 -16.94
CA GLY A 155 -20.76 -39.52 -16.12
C GLY A 155 -21.49 -38.30 -15.55
N THR A 156 -20.97 -37.08 -15.77
CA THR A 156 -21.68 -35.84 -15.41
C THR A 156 -22.83 -35.56 -16.38
N ARG A 157 -23.99 -35.10 -15.88
CA ARG A 157 -25.14 -34.64 -16.71
C ARG A 157 -25.12 -33.13 -16.95
N MET A 158 -23.95 -32.50 -16.83
CA MET A 158 -23.82 -31.05 -16.95
C MET A 158 -23.89 -30.63 -18.42
N ASN A 159 -24.66 -29.58 -18.71
CA ASN A 159 -24.77 -29.00 -20.04
C ASN A 159 -23.89 -27.74 -20.12
N PRO A 160 -22.77 -27.75 -20.88
CA PRO A 160 -21.85 -26.62 -20.96
C PRO A 160 -22.52 -25.30 -21.38
N ALA A 161 -23.50 -25.33 -22.27
CA ALA A 161 -24.23 -24.14 -22.70
C ALA A 161 -25.04 -23.50 -21.56
N VAL A 162 -25.62 -24.34 -20.68
CA VAL A 162 -26.35 -23.87 -19.49
C VAL A 162 -25.38 -23.28 -18.47
N LEU A 163 -24.24 -23.94 -18.26
CA LEU A 163 -23.19 -23.44 -17.35
C LEU A 163 -22.60 -22.11 -17.83
N ALA A 164 -22.33 -21.99 -19.14
CA ALA A 164 -21.81 -20.76 -19.75
C ALA A 164 -22.77 -19.59 -19.56
N ARG A 165 -24.08 -19.81 -19.75
CA ARG A 165 -25.11 -18.79 -19.47
C ARG A 165 -25.19 -18.42 -18.00
N GLY A 166 -25.04 -19.39 -17.10
CA GLY A 166 -25.00 -19.14 -15.65
C GLY A 166 -23.82 -18.26 -15.26
N LEU A 167 -22.63 -18.58 -15.77
CA LEU A 167 -21.40 -17.82 -15.50
C LEU A 167 -21.43 -16.43 -16.14
N GLU A 168 -21.85 -16.30 -17.41
CA GLU A 168 -22.06 -14.99 -18.06
C GLU A 168 -23.04 -14.13 -17.26
N GLY A 169 -24.11 -14.74 -16.73
CA GLY A 169 -25.09 -14.06 -15.89
C GLY A 169 -24.50 -13.56 -14.57
N LEU A 170 -23.64 -14.35 -13.93
CA LEU A 170 -22.93 -13.96 -12.70
C LEU A 170 -21.95 -12.82 -12.96
N ILE A 171 -21.13 -12.91 -14.01
CA ILE A 171 -20.20 -11.84 -14.41
C ILE A 171 -20.98 -10.56 -14.68
N GLY A 172 -22.03 -10.62 -15.49
CA GLY A 172 -22.83 -9.45 -15.83
C GLY A 172 -23.59 -8.85 -14.65
N THR A 173 -24.00 -9.65 -13.66
CA THR A 173 -24.65 -9.16 -12.45
C THR A 173 -23.63 -8.54 -11.50
N GLY A 174 -22.51 -9.20 -11.25
CA GLY A 174 -21.41 -8.67 -10.45
C GLY A 174 -20.92 -7.32 -10.98
N LEU A 175 -20.72 -7.19 -12.29
CA LEU A 175 -20.35 -5.91 -12.91
C LEU A 175 -21.36 -4.79 -12.61
N ARG A 176 -22.66 -5.09 -12.68
CA ARG A 176 -23.72 -4.12 -12.39
C ARG A 176 -23.76 -3.76 -10.90
N ASP A 177 -23.59 -4.72 -10.02
CA ASP A 177 -23.62 -4.50 -8.57
C ASP A 177 -22.41 -3.67 -8.14
N CYS A 178 -21.22 -3.94 -8.66
CA CYS A 178 -20.04 -3.10 -8.41
C CYS A 178 -20.21 -1.67 -8.93
N LEU A 179 -20.90 -1.47 -10.06
CA LEU A 179 -21.13 -0.14 -10.63
C LEU A 179 -22.24 0.65 -9.90
N ASN A 180 -23.32 -0.02 -9.50
CA ASN A 180 -24.51 0.63 -8.94
C ASN A 180 -24.47 0.76 -7.42
N THR A 181 -23.78 -0.18 -6.75
CA THR A 181 -23.67 -0.28 -5.29
C THR A 181 -22.22 -0.61 -4.90
N PRO A 182 -21.26 0.29 -5.18
CA PRO A 182 -19.84 0.03 -4.97
C PRO A 182 -19.48 -0.24 -3.51
N ASP A 183 -20.25 0.30 -2.56
CA ASP A 183 -20.03 0.05 -1.13
C ASP A 183 -20.48 -1.35 -0.68
N SER A 184 -21.27 -2.07 -1.48
CA SER A 184 -21.82 -3.38 -1.10
C SER A 184 -21.12 -4.58 -1.75
N LEU A 185 -20.42 -4.40 -2.87
CA LEU A 185 -19.71 -5.49 -3.55
C LEU A 185 -18.48 -4.98 -4.31
N ASP A 186 -17.30 -5.37 -3.82
CA ASP A 186 -16.01 -5.07 -4.45
C ASP A 186 -15.79 -5.93 -5.73
N PRO A 187 -15.12 -5.43 -6.78
CA PRO A 187 -14.82 -6.19 -8.00
C PRO A 187 -14.15 -7.55 -7.74
N ALA A 188 -13.23 -7.63 -6.78
CA ALA A 188 -12.58 -8.89 -6.43
C ALA A 188 -13.60 -9.90 -5.87
N ASP A 189 -14.64 -9.41 -5.20
CA ASP A 189 -15.68 -10.26 -4.60
C ASP A 189 -16.65 -10.79 -5.64
N ALA A 190 -16.99 -9.97 -6.61
CA ALA A 190 -17.79 -10.39 -7.75
C ALA A 190 -17.04 -11.43 -8.61
N ALA A 191 -15.73 -11.26 -8.81
CA ALA A 191 -14.87 -12.27 -9.44
C ALA A 191 -14.85 -13.58 -8.63
N MET A 192 -14.71 -13.46 -7.31
CA MET A 192 -14.69 -14.57 -6.37
C MET A 192 -16.02 -15.35 -6.34
N LEU A 193 -17.17 -14.69 -6.48
CA LEU A 193 -18.47 -15.36 -6.62
C LEU A 193 -18.52 -16.21 -7.90
N CYS A 194 -18.01 -15.70 -9.01
CA CYS A 194 -17.92 -16.43 -10.28
C CYS A 194 -17.01 -17.67 -10.16
N ARG A 195 -15.86 -17.52 -9.49
CA ARG A 195 -14.92 -18.62 -9.21
C ARG A 195 -15.51 -19.67 -8.27
N THR A 196 -16.25 -19.23 -7.25
CA THR A 196 -16.94 -20.12 -6.30
C THR A 196 -18.02 -20.93 -7.01
N TYR A 197 -18.77 -20.31 -7.92
CA TYR A 197 -19.71 -21.00 -8.80
C TYR A 197 -19.03 -22.11 -9.61
N LEU A 198 -17.90 -21.83 -10.27
CA LEU A 198 -17.13 -22.86 -10.98
C LEU A 198 -16.63 -23.98 -10.06
N THR A 199 -16.11 -23.62 -8.89
CA THR A 199 -15.62 -24.59 -7.89
C THR A 199 -16.74 -25.53 -7.41
N SER A 200 -17.97 -25.01 -7.28
CA SER A 200 -19.14 -25.80 -6.87
C SER A 200 -19.56 -26.82 -7.94
N LEU A 201 -19.36 -26.51 -9.21
CA LEU A 201 -19.70 -27.35 -10.36
C LEU A 201 -18.62 -28.39 -10.67
N PHE A 202 -17.35 -28.06 -10.42
CA PHE A 202 -16.20 -28.90 -10.71
C PHE A 202 -15.36 -29.17 -9.44
N PRO A 203 -15.85 -29.96 -8.47
CA PRO A 203 -15.16 -30.16 -7.21
C PRO A 203 -13.77 -30.78 -7.39
N GLY A 204 -12.74 -30.17 -6.80
CA GLY A 204 -11.34 -30.63 -6.89
C GLY A 204 -10.59 -30.16 -8.14
N ARG A 205 -11.31 -29.57 -9.10
CA ARG A 205 -10.77 -28.70 -10.15
C ARG A 205 -10.90 -27.26 -9.69
N PHE A 206 -10.03 -26.38 -10.16
CA PHE A 206 -9.83 -25.06 -9.54
C PHE A 206 -9.42 -25.20 -8.05
N SER A 207 -8.52 -26.12 -7.73
CA SER A 207 -8.09 -26.38 -6.33
C SER A 207 -7.41 -25.18 -5.65
N GLY A 208 -7.00 -24.17 -6.43
CA GLY A 208 -6.60 -22.85 -5.96
C GLY A 208 -7.76 -21.89 -5.63
N THR A 209 -9.01 -22.28 -5.86
CA THR A 209 -10.24 -21.51 -5.64
C THR A 209 -11.21 -22.15 -4.64
N LYS A 210 -10.85 -23.26 -3.97
CA LYS A 210 -11.65 -23.76 -2.85
C LYS A 210 -11.38 -22.88 -1.62
N PRO A 211 -12.39 -22.22 -1.02
CA PRO A 211 -12.21 -21.65 0.30
C PRO A 211 -11.74 -22.79 1.22
N PRO A 212 -10.69 -22.62 2.03
CA PRO A 212 -10.24 -23.66 2.96
C PRO A 212 -11.36 -24.06 3.92
N GLY A 213 -12.15 -25.10 3.58
CA GLY A 213 -13.19 -25.73 4.39
C GLY A 213 -14.31 -24.81 4.89
N ALA A 214 -15.57 -25.07 4.52
CA ALA A 214 -16.76 -24.40 5.08
C ALA A 214 -16.59 -22.90 5.39
N MET A 215 -15.95 -22.15 4.49
CA MET A 215 -15.81 -20.72 4.63
C MET A 215 -17.21 -20.16 4.37
N VAL A 216 -17.94 -19.90 5.44
CA VAL A 216 -19.05 -18.96 5.39
C VAL A 216 -18.36 -17.64 5.03
N LEU A 217 -18.72 -17.05 3.88
CA LEU A 217 -18.42 -15.65 3.64
C LEU A 217 -19.13 -14.88 4.75
N GLY A 218 -18.45 -14.71 5.88
CA GLY A 218 -18.94 -13.90 6.99
C GLY A 218 -19.09 -12.46 6.53
N GLU A 219 -19.81 -11.66 7.31
CA GLU A 219 -19.87 -10.22 7.09
C GLU A 219 -18.43 -9.67 7.02
N ARG A 220 -18.17 -8.86 6.00
CA ARG A 220 -16.86 -8.24 5.79
C ARG A 220 -16.84 -6.91 6.49
N SER A 221 -15.75 -6.64 7.20
CA SER A 221 -15.55 -5.37 7.90
C SER A 221 -14.44 -4.56 7.26
N ASP A 222 -14.65 -3.24 7.17
CA ASP A 222 -13.63 -2.25 6.83
C ASP A 222 -12.58 -2.07 7.95
N LEU A 223 -12.75 -2.78 9.06
CA LEU A 223 -11.92 -2.72 10.25
C LEU A 223 -11.25 -4.06 10.51
N LEU A 224 -10.10 -4.04 11.18
CA LEU A 224 -9.40 -5.26 11.54
C LEU A 224 -10.17 -6.01 12.63
N PRO A 225 -10.55 -7.28 12.39
CA PRO A 225 -11.24 -8.08 13.37
C PRO A 225 -10.27 -8.52 14.48
N ARG A 226 -10.81 -8.75 15.68
CA ARG A 226 -10.06 -9.04 16.91
C ARG A 226 -9.02 -10.17 16.75
N TRP A 227 -9.32 -11.19 15.96
CA TRP A 227 -8.43 -12.34 15.78
C TRP A 227 -7.10 -11.97 15.11
N THR A 228 -7.05 -10.91 14.29
CA THR A 228 -5.82 -10.43 13.61
C THR A 228 -4.77 -9.87 14.58
N TYR A 229 -5.16 -9.55 15.82
CA TYR A 229 -4.24 -9.04 16.85
C TYR A 229 -3.57 -10.16 17.65
N ARG A 230 -3.95 -11.43 17.44
CA ARG A 230 -3.48 -12.57 18.25
C ARG A 230 -3.12 -13.81 17.45
N ASN A 231 -3.58 -13.93 16.21
CA ASN A 231 -3.35 -15.13 15.41
C ASN A 231 -1.89 -15.21 14.92
N PRO A 232 -1.15 -16.29 15.23
CA PRO A 232 0.26 -16.43 14.86
C PRO A 232 0.50 -16.67 13.36
N GLU A 233 -0.45 -17.27 12.64
CA GLU A 233 -0.33 -17.43 11.18
C GLU A 233 -0.48 -16.09 10.47
N PHE A 234 -1.45 -15.28 10.90
CA PHE A 234 -1.65 -13.92 10.41
C PHE A 234 -0.43 -13.05 10.70
N PHE A 235 0.12 -13.13 11.92
CA PHE A 235 1.38 -12.48 12.26
C PHE A 235 2.51 -12.90 11.31
N GLY A 236 2.61 -14.18 10.96
CA GLY A 236 3.54 -14.66 9.94
C GLY A 236 3.34 -13.94 8.59
N LEU A 237 2.10 -13.80 8.14
CA LEU A 237 1.79 -13.04 6.92
C LEU A 237 2.15 -11.56 7.04
N GLU A 238 1.90 -10.91 8.17
CA GLU A 238 2.30 -9.52 8.42
C GLU A 238 3.81 -9.37 8.24
N ILE A 239 4.61 -10.24 8.86
CA ILE A 239 6.07 -10.21 8.71
C ILE A 239 6.49 -10.35 7.25
N GLU A 240 5.91 -11.31 6.54
CA GLU A 240 6.32 -11.70 5.20
C GLU A 240 5.90 -10.71 4.11
N HIS A 241 4.73 -10.06 4.28
CA HIS A 241 4.09 -9.23 3.25
C HIS A 241 4.00 -7.75 3.60
N LEU A 242 4.10 -7.35 4.88
CA LEU A 242 4.15 -5.94 5.28
C LEU A 242 5.58 -5.50 5.61
N PHE A 243 6.25 -6.23 6.51
CA PHE A 243 7.50 -5.77 7.11
C PHE A 243 8.74 -6.06 6.28
N LYS A 244 8.91 -7.30 5.79
CA LYS A 244 10.06 -7.63 4.92
C LYS A 244 10.11 -6.81 3.63
N PRO A 245 9.00 -6.56 2.91
CA PRO A 245 9.00 -5.68 1.74
C PRO A 245 8.88 -4.18 2.08
N GLY A 246 8.49 -3.83 3.31
CA GLY A 246 8.37 -2.45 3.79
C GLY A 246 9.73 -1.77 4.04
N TRP A 247 9.74 -0.44 3.93
CA TRP A 247 10.93 0.37 4.19
C TRP A 247 11.16 0.53 5.70
N MET A 248 12.31 0.07 6.19
CA MET A 248 12.72 0.15 7.59
C MET A 248 13.78 1.24 7.77
N LEU A 249 13.55 2.14 8.72
CA LEU A 249 14.50 3.20 9.05
C LEU A 249 15.69 2.60 9.82
N ALA A 250 16.87 2.58 9.18
CA ALA A 250 18.10 2.04 9.75
C ALA A 250 18.94 3.09 10.50
N GLY A 251 18.78 4.37 10.15
CA GLY A 251 19.47 5.47 10.83
C GLY A 251 19.42 6.77 10.06
N HIS A 252 20.36 7.68 10.32
CA HIS A 252 20.51 8.95 9.61
C HIS A 252 21.87 9.01 8.88
N VAL A 253 21.98 9.81 7.81
CA VAL A 253 23.24 9.97 7.06
C VAL A 253 24.40 10.46 7.94
N SER A 254 24.10 11.18 9.02
CA SER A 254 25.08 11.62 10.02
C SER A 254 25.70 10.45 10.79
N ASP A 255 24.98 9.34 10.97
CA ASP A 255 25.49 8.16 11.65
C ASP A 255 26.52 7.40 10.80
N VAL A 256 26.52 7.63 9.48
CA VAL A 256 27.43 7.04 8.49
C VAL A 256 28.09 8.14 7.66
N ALA A 257 28.60 9.20 8.28
CA ALA A 257 29.13 10.36 7.55
C ALA A 257 30.47 10.06 6.84
N GLN A 258 31.34 9.27 7.47
CA GLN A 258 32.70 9.00 6.97
C GLN A 258 32.76 7.70 6.18
N PRO A 259 33.63 7.58 5.15
CA PRO A 259 33.94 6.31 4.51
C PRO A 259 34.29 5.23 5.54
N GLY A 260 33.82 4.00 5.34
CA GLY A 260 34.00 2.89 6.27
C GLY A 260 33.05 2.90 7.47
N ALA A 261 32.37 4.01 7.77
CA ALA A 261 31.34 4.04 8.81
C ALA A 261 30.15 3.16 8.39
N TYR A 262 29.60 2.43 9.37
CA TYR A 262 28.50 1.50 9.13
C TYR A 262 27.44 1.52 10.23
N LEU A 263 26.24 1.07 9.86
CA LEU A 263 25.11 0.76 10.74
C LEU A 263 24.65 -0.68 10.49
N THR A 264 24.10 -1.31 11.52
CA THR A 264 23.39 -2.60 11.38
C THR A 264 21.95 -2.46 11.84
N PHE A 265 21.04 -3.11 11.13
CA PHE A 265 19.63 -3.17 11.48
C PHE A 265 19.15 -4.62 11.46
N ASP A 266 18.67 -5.11 12.60
CA ASP A 266 18.19 -6.48 12.76
C ASP A 266 16.68 -6.46 12.99
N GLY A 267 15.93 -7.26 12.24
CA GLY A 267 14.48 -7.33 12.33
C GLY A 267 13.92 -8.50 11.52
N PHE A 268 12.81 -9.09 11.98
CA PHE A 268 12.05 -10.09 11.20
C PHE A 268 12.83 -11.37 10.82
N GLY A 269 13.84 -11.72 11.63
CA GLY A 269 14.76 -12.82 11.34
C GLY A 269 15.87 -12.48 10.33
N GLU A 270 15.89 -11.24 9.83
CA GLU A 270 16.84 -10.72 8.87
C GLU A 270 17.82 -9.73 9.51
N ARG A 271 18.94 -9.48 8.83
CA ARG A 271 20.01 -8.59 9.30
C ARG A 271 20.58 -7.77 8.17
N ALA A 272 20.51 -6.44 8.29
CA ALA A 272 21.02 -5.49 7.33
C ALA A 272 22.32 -4.87 7.82
N LEU A 273 23.22 -4.60 6.89
CA LEU A 273 24.43 -3.80 7.04
C LEU A 273 24.33 -2.64 6.06
N VAL A 274 24.41 -1.40 6.55
CA VAL A 274 24.57 -0.19 5.75
C VAL A 274 25.99 0.31 5.94
N ILE A 275 26.72 0.59 4.87
CA ILE A 275 28.11 1.06 4.93
C ILE A 275 28.37 2.17 3.91
N ARG A 276 29.16 3.19 4.29
CA ARG A 276 29.70 4.17 3.34
C ARG A 276 30.96 3.64 2.69
N GLY A 277 30.96 3.53 1.36
CA GLY A 277 32.14 3.19 0.58
C GLY A 277 33.22 4.28 0.62
N ASP A 278 34.42 3.89 0.21
CA ASP A 278 35.54 4.81 -0.08
C ASP A 278 35.19 5.82 -1.18
N ASP A 279 34.32 5.42 -2.11
CA ASP A 279 33.73 6.26 -3.15
C ASP A 279 32.61 7.18 -2.65
N GLY A 280 32.39 7.25 -1.34
CA GLY A 280 31.39 8.10 -0.69
C GLY A 280 29.95 7.62 -0.84
N ARG A 281 29.66 6.53 -1.57
CA ARG A 281 28.30 6.01 -1.76
C ARG A 281 27.87 5.12 -0.60
N LEU A 282 26.63 5.29 -0.13
CA LEU A 282 26.01 4.33 0.79
C LEU A 282 25.55 3.09 0.03
N ARG A 283 25.74 1.93 0.65
CA ARG A 283 25.28 0.63 0.17
C ARG A 283 24.71 -0.16 1.33
N SER A 284 23.77 -1.05 1.04
CA SER A 284 23.24 -2.00 2.01
C SER A 284 23.40 -3.44 1.54
N PHE A 285 23.60 -4.34 2.50
CA PHE A 285 23.76 -5.78 2.28
C PHE A 285 23.10 -6.56 3.40
N HIS A 286 22.79 -7.83 3.18
CA HIS A 286 22.59 -8.75 4.28
C HIS A 286 23.89 -8.87 5.10
N ASN A 287 23.81 -8.65 6.41
CA ASN A 287 24.93 -8.73 7.36
C ASN A 287 25.29 -10.20 7.68
N VAL A 288 25.55 -10.98 6.63
CA VAL A 288 25.71 -12.44 6.68
C VAL A 288 26.84 -12.87 5.76
N CYS A 289 27.85 -13.52 6.34
CA CYS A 289 28.97 -14.08 5.60
C CYS A 289 28.50 -15.19 4.65
N ARG A 290 28.94 -15.12 3.39
CA ARG A 290 28.59 -16.08 2.33
C ARG A 290 29.29 -17.44 2.43
N HIS A 291 30.15 -17.63 3.44
CA HIS A 291 30.77 -18.93 3.71
C HIS A 291 29.83 -19.87 4.46
N ARG A 292 29.53 -19.56 5.72
CA ARG A 292 28.72 -20.39 6.63
C ARG A 292 27.68 -19.59 7.43
N GLY A 293 27.31 -18.40 6.96
CA GLY A 293 26.22 -17.62 7.54
C GLY A 293 26.57 -16.86 8.83
N ALA A 294 27.85 -16.75 9.20
CA ALA A 294 28.25 -15.96 10.36
C ALA A 294 27.92 -14.48 10.17
N MET A 295 27.44 -13.82 11.22
CA MET A 295 27.26 -12.36 11.25
C MET A 295 28.63 -11.68 11.03
N LEU A 296 28.68 -10.67 10.15
CA LEU A 296 29.94 -10.00 9.81
C LEU A 296 30.28 -8.94 10.87
N LEU A 297 29.31 -8.10 11.21
CA LEU A 297 29.47 -6.98 12.14
C LEU A 297 28.41 -7.09 13.24
N ASN A 298 28.84 -7.12 14.50
CA ASN A 298 27.96 -7.36 15.65
C ASN A 298 27.56 -6.09 16.42
N GLN A 299 28.22 -4.96 16.13
CA GLN A 299 27.89 -3.69 16.77
C GLN A 299 26.82 -2.95 15.95
N PRO A 300 25.85 -2.28 16.60
CA PRO A 300 24.83 -1.46 15.92
C PRO A 300 25.38 -0.41 14.97
N ARG A 301 26.59 0.07 15.27
CA ARG A 301 27.34 1.03 14.47
C ARG A 301 28.83 0.84 14.69
N GLY A 302 29.64 1.28 13.74
CA GLY A 302 31.08 1.26 13.88
C GLY A 302 31.79 1.76 12.64
N HIS A 303 33.06 1.38 12.51
CA HIS A 303 33.90 1.79 11.39
C HIS A 303 34.75 0.61 10.90
N CYS A 304 34.71 0.33 9.60
CA CYS A 304 35.56 -0.64 8.92
C CYS A 304 36.61 0.13 8.10
N SER A 305 37.87 0.08 8.50
CA SER A 305 38.91 0.96 7.92
C SER A 305 39.19 0.71 6.43
N HIS A 306 39.12 -0.55 5.98
CA HIS A 306 39.43 -0.91 4.59
C HIS A 306 38.56 -2.05 4.04
N ALA A 307 38.12 -2.98 4.90
CA ALA A 307 37.36 -4.14 4.48
C ALA A 307 36.46 -4.66 5.61
N ILE A 308 35.42 -5.38 5.24
CA ILE A 308 34.52 -6.09 6.15
C ILE A 308 35.09 -7.50 6.33
N SER A 309 35.67 -7.78 7.50
CA SER A 309 36.26 -9.09 7.79
C SER A 309 35.31 -9.94 8.63
N CYS A 310 34.99 -11.14 8.15
CA CYS A 310 34.17 -12.08 8.90
C CYS A 310 34.94 -12.56 10.14
N PRO A 311 34.38 -12.42 11.36
CA PRO A 311 35.06 -12.79 12.60
C PRO A 311 35.26 -14.30 12.75
N PHE A 312 34.56 -15.12 11.95
CA PHE A 312 34.62 -16.58 12.09
C PHE A 312 35.85 -17.18 11.40
N HIS A 313 36.04 -16.92 10.10
CA HIS A 313 37.12 -17.52 9.30
C HIS A 313 37.89 -16.49 8.46
N GLY A 314 37.72 -15.19 8.69
CA GLY A 314 38.48 -14.14 8.01
C GLY A 314 38.15 -13.96 6.52
N TRP A 315 37.01 -14.47 6.04
CA TRP A 315 36.52 -14.10 4.70
C TRP A 315 36.31 -12.59 4.67
N THR A 316 36.94 -11.93 3.71
CA THR A 316 37.05 -10.47 3.69
C THR A 316 36.34 -9.92 2.46
N TYR A 317 35.50 -8.91 2.67
CA TYR A 317 34.72 -8.24 1.63
C TYR A 317 35.12 -6.77 1.51
N ASP A 318 35.08 -6.22 0.31
CA ASP A 318 35.19 -4.76 0.14
C ASP A 318 33.88 -4.05 0.53
N THR A 319 33.89 -2.72 0.55
CA THR A 319 32.71 -1.89 0.85
C THR A 319 31.64 -1.92 -0.26
N ARG A 320 31.95 -2.53 -1.41
CA ARG A 320 31.02 -2.80 -2.52
C ARG A 320 30.41 -4.19 -2.42
N GLY A 321 30.77 -4.96 -1.40
CA GLY A 321 30.26 -6.31 -1.15
C GLY A 321 31.01 -7.41 -1.91
N ASN A 322 32.06 -7.11 -2.67
CA ASN A 322 32.81 -8.14 -3.39
C ASN A 322 33.67 -8.95 -2.42
N LEU A 323 33.70 -10.26 -2.59
CA LEU A 323 34.62 -11.12 -1.84
C LEU A 323 36.06 -10.88 -2.32
N MET A 324 36.90 -10.39 -1.43
CA MET A 324 38.30 -10.01 -1.71
C MET A 324 39.28 -11.13 -1.36
N SER A 325 39.11 -11.75 -0.19
CA SER A 325 40.06 -12.75 0.32
C SER A 325 39.36 -13.90 1.05
N VAL A 326 39.92 -15.08 0.86
CA VAL A 326 39.51 -16.34 1.50
C VAL A 326 40.76 -16.98 2.11
N PRO A 327 40.86 -17.07 3.45
CA PRO A 327 41.97 -17.76 4.09
C PRO A 327 42.06 -19.23 3.66
N ALA A 328 43.28 -19.74 3.54
CA ALA A 328 43.57 -21.10 3.07
C ALA A 328 42.88 -21.46 1.74
N ARG A 329 42.73 -20.51 0.81
CA ARG A 329 42.00 -20.70 -0.47
C ARG A 329 42.34 -21.97 -1.25
N HIS A 330 43.59 -22.43 -1.19
CA HIS A 330 44.05 -23.65 -1.86
C HIS A 330 43.35 -24.94 -1.37
N THR A 331 42.69 -24.92 -0.20
CA THR A 331 41.90 -26.06 0.31
C THR A 331 40.49 -26.12 -0.26
N PHE A 332 40.04 -25.04 -0.92
CA PHE A 332 38.81 -25.03 -1.68
C PHE A 332 39.12 -25.54 -3.10
N GLY A 333 38.21 -26.34 -3.68
CA GLY A 333 38.29 -26.75 -5.08
C GLY A 333 38.05 -25.57 -6.04
N GLN A 334 37.11 -25.71 -6.97
CA GLN A 334 36.73 -24.58 -7.82
C GLN A 334 35.81 -23.59 -7.08
N LEU A 335 36.41 -22.70 -6.27
CA LEU A 335 35.70 -21.59 -5.63
C LEU A 335 35.66 -20.36 -6.55
N GLU A 336 34.49 -20.08 -7.09
CA GLU A 336 34.22 -18.87 -7.86
C GLU A 336 33.89 -17.68 -6.93
N MET A 337 34.89 -16.84 -6.65
CA MET A 337 34.74 -15.70 -5.72
C MET A 337 33.62 -14.74 -6.12
N LYS A 338 33.41 -14.53 -7.43
CA LYS A 338 32.41 -13.59 -7.96
C LYS A 338 30.98 -13.94 -7.56
N THR A 339 30.69 -15.23 -7.32
CA THR A 339 29.36 -15.69 -6.89
C THR A 339 29.15 -15.61 -5.38
N LYS A 340 30.19 -15.22 -4.62
CA LYS A 340 30.23 -15.23 -3.16
C LYS A 340 30.34 -13.83 -2.55
N GLY A 341 30.05 -12.77 -3.30
CA GLY A 341 29.89 -11.42 -2.76
C GLY A 341 28.67 -11.30 -1.83
N LEU A 342 28.64 -10.27 -0.97
CA LEU A 342 27.51 -9.98 -0.10
C LEU A 342 26.22 -9.78 -0.92
N VAL A 343 25.11 -10.26 -0.39
CA VAL A 343 23.80 -10.10 -1.04
C VAL A 343 23.33 -8.67 -0.79
N PRO A 344 23.12 -7.84 -1.83
CA PRO A 344 22.68 -6.46 -1.65
C PRO A 344 21.25 -6.41 -1.12
N LEU A 345 20.97 -5.35 -0.36
CA LEU A 345 19.62 -4.93 -0.02
C LEU A 345 19.29 -3.66 -0.78
N GLU A 346 18.00 -3.34 -0.88
CA GLU A 346 17.62 -2.02 -1.37
C GLU A 346 17.87 -0.97 -0.28
N LEU A 347 18.24 0.23 -0.71
CA LEU A 347 18.51 1.36 0.17
C LEU A 347 17.99 2.64 -0.48
N GLU A 348 17.32 3.45 0.32
CA GLU A 348 16.94 4.80 -0.05
C GLU A 348 17.33 5.80 1.04
N ILE A 349 17.67 7.01 0.62
CA ILE A 349 17.89 8.14 1.51
C ILE A 349 16.76 9.11 1.28
N TRP A 350 15.96 9.36 2.32
CA TRP A 350 14.86 10.31 2.26
C TRP A 350 15.01 11.33 3.39
N MET A 351 15.17 12.60 3.02
CA MET A 351 15.41 13.72 3.94
C MET A 351 16.57 13.48 4.93
N GLY A 352 17.57 12.68 4.54
CA GLY A 352 18.72 12.31 5.38
C GLY A 352 18.52 11.06 6.22
N PHE A 353 17.30 10.55 6.37
CA PHE A 353 17.07 9.23 6.95
C PHE A 353 17.44 8.14 5.93
N VAL A 354 18.08 7.08 6.43
CA VAL A 354 18.55 5.95 5.64
C VAL A 354 17.62 4.77 5.88
N PHE A 355 16.96 4.33 4.80
CA PHE A 355 16.01 3.24 4.81
C PHE A 355 16.57 2.01 4.09
N VAL A 356 16.15 0.83 4.54
CA VAL A 356 16.45 -0.45 3.90
C VAL A 356 15.20 -1.32 3.84
N ARG A 357 15.13 -2.25 2.89
CA ARG A 357 14.09 -3.29 2.88
C ARG A 357 14.69 -4.65 2.53
N PHE A 358 14.13 -5.71 3.11
CA PHE A 358 14.65 -7.08 2.99
C PHE A 358 14.12 -7.83 1.77
N ARG A 359 12.96 -7.41 1.25
CA ARG A 359 12.37 -7.94 0.02
C ARG A 359 12.21 -6.81 -0.99
N THR A 360 12.67 -7.07 -2.20
CA THR A 360 12.60 -6.15 -3.34
C THR A 360 11.22 -6.19 -4.00
N GLY A 361 10.84 -5.12 -4.71
CA GLY A 361 9.67 -5.14 -5.61
C GLY A 361 8.44 -4.32 -5.18
N GLY A 362 8.57 -3.43 -4.19
CA GLY A 362 7.55 -2.43 -3.84
C GLY A 362 7.88 -1.02 -4.33
N ALA A 363 6.98 -0.07 -4.08
CA ALA A 363 7.18 1.35 -4.41
C ALA A 363 8.43 1.94 -3.75
N SER A 364 9.01 2.96 -4.40
CA SER A 364 10.08 3.78 -3.82
C SER A 364 9.54 4.56 -2.62
N LEU A 365 10.34 4.71 -1.57
CA LEU A 365 9.94 5.55 -0.42
C LEU A 365 9.80 7.00 -0.87
N LYS A 366 10.70 7.48 -1.73
CA LYS A 366 10.63 8.82 -2.30
C LYS A 366 9.29 9.07 -3.00
N ASP A 367 8.83 8.15 -3.84
CA ASP A 367 7.57 8.29 -4.56
C ASP A 367 6.38 8.28 -3.60
N THR A 368 6.40 7.38 -2.61
CA THR A 368 5.37 7.33 -1.56
C THR A 368 5.30 8.64 -0.78
N MET A 369 6.44 9.23 -0.42
CA MET A 369 6.51 10.40 0.46
C MET A 369 6.49 11.74 -0.28
N ALA A 370 6.60 11.76 -1.61
CA ALA A 370 6.57 12.97 -2.43
C ALA A 370 5.42 13.95 -2.09
N PRO A 371 4.18 13.51 -1.78
CA PRO A 371 3.08 14.41 -1.46
C PRO A 371 3.32 15.30 -0.22
N VAL A 372 4.13 14.84 0.75
CA VAL A 372 4.37 15.55 2.03
C VAL A 372 5.76 16.15 2.15
N GLU A 373 6.66 15.97 1.16
CA GLU A 373 8.03 16.48 1.24
C GLU A 373 8.11 18.00 1.49
N HIS A 374 7.20 18.77 0.90
CA HIS A 374 7.14 20.22 1.05
C HIS A 374 6.86 20.67 2.50
N LEU A 375 6.17 19.85 3.31
CA LEU A 375 5.91 20.13 4.73
C LEU A 375 7.16 19.94 5.60
N ILE A 376 8.06 19.06 5.17
CA ILE A 376 9.24 18.61 5.92
C ILE A 376 10.48 19.40 5.52
N ALA A 377 10.60 19.76 4.23
CA ALA A 377 11.76 20.44 3.67
C ALA A 377 12.23 21.67 4.48
N PRO A 378 11.35 22.54 5.02
CA PRO A 378 11.77 23.69 5.82
C PRO A 378 12.60 23.33 7.05
N TYR A 379 12.42 22.13 7.63
CA TYR A 379 13.12 21.69 8.83
C TYR A 379 14.58 21.28 8.56
N ARG A 380 14.99 21.13 7.29
CA ARG A 380 16.38 20.77 6.91
C ARG A 380 16.88 19.49 7.59
N VAL A 381 16.03 18.47 7.64
CA VAL A 381 16.27 17.21 8.39
C VAL A 381 17.63 16.58 8.06
N ALA A 382 18.05 16.60 6.79
CA ALA A 382 19.31 16.00 6.35
C ALA A 382 20.57 16.63 6.98
N GLU A 383 20.47 17.86 7.49
CA GLU A 383 21.55 18.58 8.14
C GLU A 383 21.56 18.40 9.67
N MET A 384 20.54 17.72 10.21
CA MET A 384 20.40 17.56 11.65
C MET A 384 21.39 16.55 12.23
N MET A 385 21.73 16.78 13.49
CA MET A 385 22.55 15.88 14.30
C MET A 385 21.68 15.18 15.35
N PRO A 386 22.02 13.93 15.70
CA PRO A 386 21.27 13.20 16.71
C PRO A 386 21.40 13.86 18.08
N MET A 387 20.27 14.01 18.76
CA MET A 387 20.22 14.58 20.09
C MET A 387 20.73 13.56 21.13
N PRO A 388 21.70 13.91 21.98
CA PRO A 388 22.23 13.01 22.99
C PRO A 388 21.14 12.48 23.95
N GLY A 389 21.21 11.17 24.25
CA GLY A 389 20.32 10.50 25.21
C GLY A 389 18.85 10.42 24.80
N THR A 390 18.54 10.57 23.51
CA THR A 390 17.16 10.44 22.98
C THR A 390 16.88 9.10 22.33
N GLY A 391 17.93 8.34 21.96
CA GLY A 391 17.78 7.01 21.39
C GLY A 391 17.27 6.02 22.43
N PHE A 392 16.21 5.27 22.11
CA PHE A 392 15.69 4.20 22.96
C PHE A 392 15.28 2.98 22.13
N LEU A 393 15.26 1.81 22.79
CA LEU A 393 14.71 0.56 22.30
C LEU A 393 14.07 -0.16 23.48
N GLN A 394 12.77 -0.40 23.41
CA GLN A 394 11.98 -0.95 24.52
C GLN A 394 11.06 -2.05 24.03
N ARG A 395 10.99 -3.15 24.77
CA ARG A 395 10.02 -4.21 24.48
C ARG A 395 8.69 -3.83 25.13
N ARG A 396 7.64 -3.77 24.31
CA ARG A 396 6.28 -3.46 24.73
C ARG A 396 5.39 -4.71 24.60
N PRO A 397 4.57 -5.07 25.60
CA PRO A 397 3.78 -6.30 25.60
C PRO A 397 2.40 -6.08 24.96
N TYR A 398 2.39 -5.60 23.74
CA TYR A 398 1.19 -5.46 22.92
C TYR A 398 1.49 -5.68 21.43
N ASN A 399 0.46 -6.02 20.67
CA ASN A 399 0.48 -6.12 19.23
C ASN A 399 0.85 -4.76 18.62
N TRP A 400 1.73 -4.79 17.61
CA TRP A 400 2.25 -3.58 16.98
C TRP A 400 1.16 -2.66 16.44
N LYS A 401 0.03 -3.20 15.96
CA LYS A 401 -1.08 -2.43 15.39
C LYS A 401 -1.78 -1.53 16.40
N ILE A 402 -1.79 -1.90 17.69
CA ILE A 402 -2.58 -1.19 18.71
C ILE A 402 -2.06 0.24 18.93
N ILE A 403 -0.73 0.45 18.89
CA ILE A 403 -0.20 1.81 19.01
C ILE A 403 -0.51 2.65 17.76
N HIS A 404 -0.54 2.03 16.57
CA HIS A 404 -0.98 2.71 15.34
C HIS A 404 -2.49 3.01 15.36
N ASP A 405 -3.30 2.19 16.01
CA ASP A 405 -4.72 2.47 16.20
C ASP A 405 -4.92 3.74 17.06
N ILE A 406 -4.06 3.99 18.06
CA ILE A 406 -4.10 5.22 18.87
C ILE A 406 -3.48 6.41 18.11
N ASP A 407 -2.33 6.20 17.46
CA ASP A 407 -1.59 7.29 16.81
C ASP A 407 -2.34 7.91 15.61
N ASN A 408 -3.21 7.14 14.96
CA ASN A 408 -3.96 7.58 13.78
C ASN A 408 -5.30 8.27 14.12
N GLU A 409 -5.51 8.68 15.36
CA GLU A 409 -6.68 9.46 15.77
C GLU A 409 -6.41 10.44 16.93
N GLY A 410 -7.08 11.59 16.87
CA GLY A 410 -7.07 12.62 17.92
C GLY A 410 -8.34 12.63 18.77
N TYR A 411 -9.17 11.59 18.72
CA TYR A 411 -10.42 11.50 19.46
C TYR A 411 -10.18 11.29 20.95
N HIS A 412 -9.19 10.48 21.34
CA HIS A 412 -8.83 10.29 22.74
C HIS A 412 -8.09 11.50 23.34
N VAL A 413 -7.36 12.28 22.53
CA VAL A 413 -6.44 13.36 22.97
C VAL A 413 -7.04 14.30 24.04
N PRO A 414 -8.28 14.81 23.90
CA PRO A 414 -8.85 15.74 24.89
C PRO A 414 -9.02 15.13 26.29
N VAL A 415 -9.16 13.81 26.38
CA VAL A 415 -9.36 13.07 27.63
C VAL A 415 -8.05 12.44 28.10
N GLY A 416 -7.30 11.81 27.17
CA GLY A 416 -6.11 11.03 27.44
C GLY A 416 -4.86 11.85 27.73
N HIS A 417 -4.74 13.07 27.17
CA HIS A 417 -3.51 13.84 27.23
C HIS A 417 -3.69 15.28 27.77
N PRO A 418 -3.77 15.47 29.09
CA PRO A 418 -3.96 16.79 29.68
C PRO A 418 -2.86 17.82 29.33
N ALA A 419 -1.61 17.36 29.14
CA ALA A 419 -0.50 18.23 28.75
C ALA A 419 -0.59 18.61 27.26
N LEU A 420 -0.84 17.64 26.38
CA LEU A 420 -0.99 17.85 24.94
C LEU A 420 -2.20 18.73 24.63
N GLN A 421 -3.33 18.47 25.30
CA GLN A 421 -4.55 19.26 25.16
C GLN A 421 -4.36 20.72 25.60
N GLN A 422 -3.52 20.98 26.61
CA GLN A 422 -3.16 22.36 26.96
C GLN A 422 -2.20 23.01 25.97
N LEU A 423 -1.32 22.22 25.35
CA LEU A 423 -0.35 22.70 24.37
C LEU A 423 -1.01 23.06 23.03
N TYR A 424 -1.93 22.23 22.54
CA TYR A 424 -2.51 22.37 21.19
C TYR A 424 -3.99 22.72 21.19
N GLY A 425 -4.75 22.16 22.13
CA GLY A 425 -6.18 22.40 22.31
C GLY A 425 -6.97 22.23 21.02
N PRO A 426 -7.80 23.22 20.63
CA PRO A 426 -8.74 23.08 19.52
C PRO A 426 -8.08 23.08 18.14
N THR A 427 -6.76 23.29 18.06
CA THR A 427 -6.02 23.33 16.78
C THR A 427 -5.59 21.94 16.30
N TYR A 428 -5.70 20.92 17.15
CA TYR A 428 -5.38 19.55 16.79
C TYR A 428 -6.32 19.05 15.67
N ARG A 429 -5.75 18.46 14.64
CA ARG A 429 -6.43 17.96 13.44
C ARG A 429 -5.72 16.73 12.92
N ASP A 430 -6.50 15.72 12.54
CA ASP A 430 -6.05 14.56 11.78
C ASP A 430 -6.65 14.63 10.37
N TYR A 431 -5.85 14.26 9.38
CA TYR A 431 -6.24 14.19 7.98
C TYR A 431 -5.24 13.30 7.22
N CYS A 432 -5.46 13.10 5.93
CA CYS A 432 -4.52 12.40 5.05
C CYS A 432 -4.10 13.31 3.90
N ILE A 433 -2.84 13.18 3.48
CA ILE A 433 -2.34 13.72 2.22
C ILE A 433 -1.99 12.54 1.33
N GLY A 434 -2.85 12.23 0.35
CA GLY A 434 -2.83 10.92 -0.31
C GLY A 434 -3.10 9.82 0.70
N ASP A 435 -2.27 8.78 0.72
CA ASP A 435 -2.36 7.65 1.66
C ASP A 435 -1.55 7.88 2.96
N ILE A 436 -1.00 9.08 3.17
CA ILE A 436 -0.14 9.40 4.32
C ILE A 436 -1.00 10.02 5.42
N PRO A 437 -1.12 9.38 6.60
CA PRO A 437 -1.79 9.99 7.75
C PRO A 437 -0.94 11.14 8.30
N VAL A 438 -1.62 12.27 8.55
CA VAL A 438 -1.02 13.50 9.05
C VAL A 438 -1.83 14.00 10.22
N SER A 439 -1.17 14.22 11.35
CA SER A 439 -1.73 14.99 12.47
C SER A 439 -1.00 16.31 12.59
N SER A 440 -1.73 17.38 12.83
CA SER A 440 -1.14 18.71 12.96
C SER A 440 -1.81 19.53 14.05
N ALA A 441 -1.04 20.42 14.65
CA ALA A 441 -1.54 21.38 15.62
C ALA A 441 -0.64 22.60 15.70
N ARG A 442 -1.17 23.71 16.18
CA ARG A 442 -0.39 24.91 16.51
C ARG A 442 -0.30 25.06 18.02
N ILE A 443 0.86 25.48 18.51
CA ILE A 443 1.05 25.80 19.92
C ILE A 443 0.05 26.91 20.30
N ASN A 444 -0.78 26.60 21.29
CA ASN A 444 -1.79 27.49 21.83
C ASN A 444 -1.15 28.75 22.43
N GLU A 445 -1.73 29.91 22.16
CA GLU A 445 -1.26 31.19 22.67
C GLU A 445 -1.58 31.38 24.16
N ARG A 446 -2.63 30.69 24.65
CA ARG A 446 -2.96 30.70 26.06
C ARG A 446 -1.93 29.89 26.84
N LEU A 447 -1.27 30.54 27.79
CA LEU A 447 -0.33 29.87 28.69
C LEU A 447 -1.00 28.75 29.47
N ALA A 448 -0.40 27.56 29.38
CA ALA A 448 -0.85 26.36 30.07
C ALA A 448 -0.65 26.47 31.58
N ARG A 449 -1.38 25.64 32.33
CA ARG A 449 -1.16 25.44 33.77
C ARG A 449 -0.04 24.43 34.00
N PHE A 450 0.07 23.43 33.13
CA PHE A 450 1.10 22.39 33.21
C PHE A 450 2.49 23.01 33.08
N TRP A 451 3.37 22.72 34.05
CA TRP A 451 4.65 23.43 34.16
C TRP A 451 5.52 23.27 32.91
N SER A 452 5.64 22.06 32.37
CA SER A 452 6.48 21.83 31.18
C SER A 452 5.96 22.60 29.96
N VAL A 453 4.65 22.49 29.70
CA VAL A 453 3.97 23.16 28.58
C VAL A 453 4.08 24.67 28.68
N ARG A 454 3.79 25.23 29.87
CA ARG A 454 3.87 26.68 30.11
C ARG A 454 5.27 27.23 29.86
N ASN A 455 6.31 26.53 30.30
CA ASN A 455 7.68 26.98 30.10
C ASN A 455 8.12 26.77 28.65
N TYR A 456 7.67 25.71 27.98
CA TYR A 456 7.93 25.50 26.55
C TYR A 456 7.34 26.66 25.73
N GLN A 457 6.08 27.00 25.95
CA GLN A 457 5.41 28.15 25.31
C GLN A 457 6.14 29.49 25.51
N LYS A 458 6.71 29.71 26.71
CA LYS A 458 7.41 30.97 27.04
C LYS A 458 8.81 31.07 26.46
N LEU A 459 9.50 29.93 26.36
CA LEU A 459 10.93 29.89 26.04
C LEU A 459 11.19 29.58 24.57
N LEU A 460 10.21 29.06 23.83
CA LEU A 460 10.37 28.68 22.43
C LEU A 460 10.84 29.91 21.61
N PRO A 461 12.09 29.91 21.11
CA PRO A 461 12.59 31.02 20.31
C PRO A 461 12.13 30.88 18.85
N GLY A 462 12.36 31.93 18.07
CA GLY A 462 12.31 31.83 16.62
C GLY A 462 13.51 31.05 16.06
N PHE A 463 13.29 30.41 14.93
CA PHE A 463 14.31 29.69 14.16
C PHE A 463 14.36 30.21 12.72
N ASP A 464 15.49 30.80 12.32
CA ASP A 464 15.63 31.51 11.03
C ASP A 464 15.34 30.67 9.78
N HIS A 465 15.54 29.36 9.88
CA HIS A 465 15.30 28.42 8.78
C HIS A 465 13.82 28.05 8.60
N LEU A 466 12.98 28.30 9.60
CA LEU A 466 11.57 27.95 9.57
C LEU A 466 10.71 29.14 9.08
N PRO A 467 9.79 28.91 8.13
CA PRO A 467 8.75 29.88 7.80
C PRO A 467 7.89 30.21 9.02
N GLU A 468 7.22 31.38 8.99
CA GLU A 468 6.36 31.84 10.09
C GLU A 468 5.28 30.81 10.47
N GLU A 469 4.71 30.12 9.48
CA GLU A 469 3.73 29.08 9.70
C GLU A 469 4.30 27.86 10.46
N ASN A 470 5.59 27.56 10.33
CA ASN A 470 6.26 26.44 11.01
C ASN A 470 6.77 26.78 12.41
N GLN A 471 6.95 28.05 12.77
CA GLN A 471 7.55 28.48 14.04
C GLN A 471 6.83 27.96 15.29
N LYS A 472 5.55 27.60 15.17
CA LYS A 472 4.71 27.07 16.25
C LYS A 472 3.94 25.81 15.84
N LEU A 473 4.36 25.17 14.75
CA LEU A 473 3.67 24.05 14.18
C LEU A 473 4.21 22.75 14.76
N TRP A 474 3.30 21.85 15.08
CA TRP A 474 3.56 20.45 15.34
C TRP A 474 2.94 19.63 14.21
N LEU A 475 3.71 18.68 13.68
CA LEU A 475 3.28 17.76 12.63
C LEU A 475 3.70 16.35 12.97
N TYR A 476 2.79 15.39 12.85
CA TYR A 476 3.07 13.96 12.83
C TYR A 476 2.75 13.40 11.45
N LEU A 477 3.64 12.55 10.95
CA LEU A 477 3.51 11.87 9.66
C LEU A 477 3.69 10.38 9.87
N GLY A 478 2.69 9.58 9.53
CA GLY A 478 2.82 8.13 9.53
C GLY A 478 3.38 7.61 8.20
N ILE A 479 4.28 6.64 8.28
CA ILE A 479 4.86 5.91 7.15
C ILE A 479 4.53 4.44 7.36
N PHE A 480 3.63 3.93 6.52
CA PHE A 480 3.21 2.54 6.57
C PHE A 480 4.38 1.58 6.30
N PRO A 481 4.52 0.46 7.03
CA PRO A 481 3.56 -0.03 8.02
C PRO A 481 3.72 0.54 9.43
N ASN A 482 4.88 1.07 9.81
CA ASN A 482 5.29 0.99 11.20
C ASN A 482 6.10 2.16 11.78
N LEU A 483 6.20 3.27 11.06
CA LEU A 483 7.05 4.40 11.42
C LEU A 483 6.22 5.68 11.53
N VAL A 484 6.52 6.49 12.53
CA VAL A 484 5.98 7.85 12.65
C VAL A 484 7.14 8.83 12.78
N ILE A 485 6.99 9.99 12.14
CA ILE A 485 7.93 11.11 12.24
C ILE A 485 7.19 12.32 12.82
N GLY A 486 7.67 12.79 13.96
CA GLY A 486 7.17 13.99 14.64
C GLY A 486 8.09 15.18 14.41
N LEU A 487 7.54 16.26 13.88
CA LEU A 487 8.24 17.52 13.63
C LEU A 487 7.78 18.57 14.64
N TYR A 488 8.75 19.22 15.25
CA TYR A 488 8.59 20.34 16.16
C TYR A 488 9.49 21.49 15.69
N PRO A 489 9.22 22.74 16.11
CA PRO A 489 10.08 23.86 15.72
C PRO A 489 11.53 23.68 16.20
N ASP A 490 11.74 23.00 17.33
CA ASP A 490 13.06 22.85 17.96
C ASP A 490 13.81 21.54 17.63
N SER A 491 13.12 20.53 17.08
CA SER A 491 13.65 19.20 16.78
C SER A 491 12.72 18.36 15.91
N ILE A 492 13.24 17.27 15.37
CA ILE A 492 12.45 16.17 14.79
C ILE A 492 12.68 14.91 15.62
N GLU A 493 11.68 14.05 15.72
CA GLU A 493 11.83 12.71 16.26
C GLU A 493 11.16 11.69 15.36
N PHE A 494 11.61 10.44 15.46
CA PHE A 494 10.88 9.33 14.90
C PHE A 494 10.70 8.26 15.97
N TYR A 495 9.66 7.46 15.82
CA TYR A 495 9.54 6.18 16.50
C TYR A 495 9.00 5.12 15.55
N MET A 496 9.41 3.89 15.77
CA MET A 496 9.11 2.74 14.90
C MET A 496 8.78 1.52 15.74
N THR A 497 7.77 0.76 15.28
CA THR A 497 7.37 -0.51 15.88
C THR A 497 7.91 -1.69 15.09
N LEU A 498 8.64 -2.62 15.72
CA LEU A 498 9.09 -3.86 15.09
C LEU A 498 8.46 -5.06 15.81
N PRO A 499 7.43 -5.71 15.22
CA PRO A 499 6.78 -6.85 15.83
C PRO A 499 7.74 -8.00 16.19
N ILE A 500 7.51 -8.62 17.35
CA ILE A 500 8.28 -9.77 17.85
C ILE A 500 7.40 -11.03 17.89
N THR A 501 6.21 -10.88 18.47
CA THR A 501 5.15 -11.90 18.57
C THR A 501 3.80 -11.23 18.30
N PRO A 502 2.70 -11.98 18.15
CA PRO A 502 1.37 -11.39 18.02
C PRO A 502 1.01 -10.43 19.16
N ASP A 503 1.63 -10.53 20.33
CA ASP A 503 1.34 -9.74 21.53
C ASP A 503 2.57 -9.02 22.11
N SER A 504 3.67 -8.90 21.35
CA SER A 504 4.80 -8.09 21.79
C SER A 504 5.60 -7.48 20.63
N THR A 505 6.10 -6.27 20.87
CA THR A 505 6.67 -5.40 19.85
C THR A 505 7.89 -4.66 20.40
N TRP A 506 8.93 -4.48 19.60
CA TRP A 506 9.98 -3.51 19.90
C TRP A 506 9.52 -2.12 19.51
N PHE A 507 9.60 -1.18 20.44
CA PHE A 507 9.36 0.24 20.22
C PHE A 507 10.70 0.96 20.30
N LEU A 508 11.11 1.62 19.23
CA LEU A 508 12.36 2.37 19.20
C LEU A 508 12.16 3.75 18.63
N GLY A 509 13.04 4.68 18.98
CA GLY A 509 12.97 6.04 18.48
C GLY A 509 14.22 6.83 18.80
N ARG A 510 14.34 7.99 18.17
CA ARG A 510 15.45 8.93 18.38
C ARG A 510 15.05 10.31 17.88
N ALA A 511 15.58 11.35 18.54
CA ALA A 511 15.40 12.72 18.10
C ALA A 511 16.67 13.30 17.48
N PHE A 512 16.48 14.23 16.55
CA PHE A 512 17.50 14.96 15.82
C PHE A 512 17.17 16.45 15.84
N ALA A 513 18.19 17.27 15.80
CA ALA A 513 18.00 18.70 15.67
C ALA A 513 19.20 19.35 14.98
N LEU A 514 19.00 20.53 14.40
CA LEU A 514 20.11 21.37 13.97
C LEU A 514 20.96 21.77 15.18
N PRO A 515 22.30 21.78 15.07
CA PRO A 515 23.17 22.31 16.12
C PRO A 515 22.77 23.74 16.48
N ASP A 516 22.54 23.98 17.77
CA ASP A 516 22.13 25.27 18.31
C ASP A 516 22.49 25.29 19.80
N ASP A 517 23.34 26.23 20.21
CA ASP A 517 23.94 26.34 21.54
C ASP A 517 23.23 27.37 22.44
N ARG A 518 22.17 28.01 21.93
CA ARG A 518 21.36 28.95 22.72
C ARG A 518 20.75 28.24 23.92
N ARG A 519 20.86 28.87 25.09
CA ARG A 519 20.41 28.29 26.37
C ARG A 519 18.91 27.98 26.36
N GLU A 520 18.11 28.85 25.78
CA GLU A 520 16.67 28.69 25.61
C GLU A 520 16.33 27.50 24.70
N VAL A 521 17.15 27.22 23.67
CA VAL A 521 16.96 26.06 22.78
C VAL A 521 17.21 24.76 23.52
N HIS A 522 18.25 24.70 24.35
CA HIS A 522 18.48 23.55 25.23
C HIS A 522 17.31 23.33 26.21
N ALA A 523 16.76 24.41 26.76
CA ALA A 523 15.62 24.35 27.68
C ALA A 523 14.35 23.83 26.98
N VAL A 524 14.01 24.34 25.80
CA VAL A 524 12.78 23.93 25.09
C VAL A 524 12.88 22.49 24.59
N ARG A 525 14.05 22.03 24.13
CA ARG A 525 14.28 20.63 23.75
C ARG A 525 14.11 19.66 24.92
N TYR A 526 14.55 20.06 26.13
CA TYR A 526 14.30 19.30 27.35
C TYR A 526 12.81 19.28 27.70
N LEU A 527 12.13 20.42 27.61
CA LEU A 527 10.70 20.55 27.92
C LEU A 527 9.83 19.77 26.94
N ASN A 528 10.14 19.83 25.65
CA ASN A 528 9.50 19.06 24.58
C ASN A 528 9.59 17.56 24.89
N ARG A 529 10.81 17.03 25.07
CA ARG A 529 11.03 15.63 25.46
C ARG A 529 10.25 15.22 26.70
N ARG A 530 10.17 16.11 27.70
CA ARG A 530 9.42 15.85 28.94
C ARG A 530 7.91 15.81 28.69
N ILE A 531 7.38 16.60 27.77
CA ILE A 531 5.97 16.55 27.36
C ILE A 531 5.69 15.24 26.64
N ASN A 532 6.49 14.88 25.61
CA ASN A 532 6.34 13.61 24.88
C ASN A 532 6.46 12.39 25.81
N TYR A 533 7.36 12.45 26.80
CA TYR A 533 7.47 11.39 27.81
C TYR A 533 6.19 11.19 28.64
N PHE A 534 5.45 12.27 28.96
CA PHE A 534 4.16 12.11 29.65
C PHE A 534 3.11 11.52 28.73
N THR A 535 3.05 11.98 27.48
CA THR A 535 2.16 11.46 26.45
C THR A 535 2.39 9.96 26.20
N ASP A 536 3.64 9.52 25.94
CA ASP A 536 3.97 8.08 25.77
C ASP A 536 3.54 7.23 26.96
N ARG A 537 3.61 7.76 28.18
CA ARG A 537 3.15 7.04 29.39
C ARG A 537 1.64 6.96 29.50
N GLU A 538 0.94 7.99 29.05
CA GLU A 538 -0.52 8.01 28.98
C GLU A 538 -0.98 6.99 27.92
N ASP A 539 -0.38 7.01 26.73
CA ASP A 539 -0.65 6.04 25.66
C ASP A 539 -0.35 4.62 26.06
N GLU A 540 0.80 4.38 26.73
CA GLU A 540 1.18 3.05 27.19
C GLU A 540 0.10 2.44 28.11
N GLN A 541 -0.59 3.25 28.91
CA GLN A 541 -1.69 2.78 29.74
C GLN A 541 -2.88 2.32 28.88
N PHE A 542 -3.26 3.10 27.86
CA PHE A 542 -4.38 2.79 26.98
C PHE A 542 -4.11 1.56 26.11
N VAL A 543 -2.97 1.49 25.42
CA VAL A 543 -2.64 0.36 24.53
C VAL A 543 -2.57 -0.97 25.29
N ARG A 544 -2.09 -0.97 26.54
CA ARG A 544 -2.07 -2.18 27.38
C ARG A 544 -3.47 -2.62 27.76
N ALA A 545 -4.33 -1.67 28.16
CA ALA A 545 -5.72 -1.96 28.47
C ALA A 545 -6.48 -2.48 27.22
N MET A 546 -6.22 -1.91 26.05
CA MET A 546 -6.77 -2.38 24.78
C MET A 546 -6.28 -3.80 24.44
N GLN A 547 -4.99 -4.07 24.59
CA GLN A 547 -4.42 -5.41 24.35
C GLN A 547 -5.08 -6.47 25.24
N ASP A 548 -5.33 -6.15 26.51
CA ASP A 548 -6.04 -7.05 27.43
C ASP A 548 -7.52 -7.18 27.07
N GLY A 549 -8.17 -6.06 26.69
CA GLY A 549 -9.55 -6.04 26.24
C GLY A 549 -9.80 -6.93 25.01
N LEU A 550 -8.89 -6.92 24.04
CA LEU A 550 -8.94 -7.76 22.82
C LEU A 550 -8.85 -9.27 23.12
N ARG A 551 -8.44 -9.68 24.33
CA ARG A 551 -8.48 -11.09 24.74
C ARG A 551 -9.89 -11.52 25.12
N SER A 552 -10.75 -10.59 25.54
CA SER A 552 -12.13 -10.86 25.93
C SER A 552 -12.98 -11.33 24.74
N SER A 553 -13.87 -12.28 24.98
CA SER A 553 -14.90 -12.68 24.02
C SER A 553 -16.03 -11.65 23.88
N ALA A 554 -16.08 -10.65 24.77
CA ALA A 554 -17.14 -9.63 24.80
C ALA A 554 -16.91 -8.45 23.84
N PHE A 555 -15.81 -8.45 23.08
CA PHE A 555 -15.50 -7.40 22.10
C PHE A 555 -15.62 -7.96 20.68
N PRO A 556 -16.83 -7.96 20.09
CA PRO A 556 -17.08 -8.62 18.80
C PRO A 556 -16.62 -7.77 17.61
N GLU A 557 -16.85 -6.45 17.65
CA GLU A 557 -16.60 -5.56 16.52
C GLU A 557 -16.24 -4.15 16.98
N GLN A 558 -15.38 -3.48 16.21
CA GLN A 558 -15.00 -2.09 16.44
C GLN A 558 -16.06 -1.14 15.85
N THR A 559 -16.41 -0.07 16.57
CA THR A 559 -17.23 1.03 16.02
C THR A 559 -16.40 2.31 16.09
N LEU A 560 -16.07 2.87 14.92
CA LEU A 560 -15.29 4.09 14.83
C LEU A 560 -16.16 5.32 14.57
N SER A 561 -15.76 6.43 15.19
CA SER A 561 -16.21 7.80 14.93
C SER A 561 -15.60 8.34 13.63
N ASP A 562 -16.21 9.39 13.06
CA ASP A 562 -15.62 10.15 11.94
C ASP A 562 -14.27 10.79 12.32
N LYS A 563 -13.98 10.93 13.61
CA LYS A 563 -12.68 11.39 14.13
C LYS A 563 -11.57 10.35 14.06
N GLU A 564 -11.93 9.08 13.82
CA GLU A 564 -11.02 7.94 13.81
C GLU A 564 -10.79 7.43 12.37
N GLN A 565 -10.99 8.29 11.38
CA GLN A 565 -10.82 7.94 9.97
C GLN A 565 -9.40 7.45 9.64
N GLY A 566 -8.37 7.96 10.34
CA GLY A 566 -6.99 7.48 10.17
C GLY A 566 -6.83 6.00 10.55
N VAL A 567 -7.50 5.56 11.61
CA VAL A 567 -7.53 4.14 12.05
C VAL A 567 -8.16 3.27 10.97
N ARG A 568 -9.31 3.69 10.42
CA ARG A 568 -9.95 2.99 9.30
C ARG A 568 -9.04 2.89 8.08
N ASN A 569 -8.34 3.97 7.74
CA ASN A 569 -7.41 3.99 6.60
C ASN A 569 -6.23 3.03 6.83
N PHE A 570 -5.69 3.00 8.05
CA PHE A 570 -4.64 2.07 8.45
C PHE A 570 -5.11 0.61 8.34
N HIS A 571 -6.32 0.29 8.83
CA HIS A 571 -6.91 -1.05 8.71
C HIS A 571 -7.09 -1.47 7.25
N LYS A 572 -7.61 -0.57 6.41
CA LYS A 572 -7.74 -0.80 4.96
C LYS A 572 -6.39 -1.04 4.29
N ALA A 573 -5.34 -0.32 4.69
CA ALA A 573 -3.99 -0.54 4.18
C ALA A 573 -3.45 -1.93 4.52
N VAL A 574 -3.70 -2.44 5.73
CA VAL A 574 -3.38 -3.82 6.12
C VAL A 574 -4.19 -4.82 5.30
N GLN A 575 -5.52 -4.64 5.20
CA GLN A 575 -6.41 -5.52 4.44
C GLN A 575 -6.12 -5.55 2.94
N LYS A 576 -5.61 -4.45 2.36
CA LYS A 576 -5.21 -4.39 0.96
C LYS A 576 -4.06 -5.36 0.66
N VAL A 577 -3.13 -5.53 1.60
CA VAL A 577 -2.00 -6.46 1.45
C VAL A 577 -2.38 -7.87 1.93
N LEU A 578 -3.20 -7.95 2.97
CA LEU A 578 -3.62 -9.19 3.62
C LEU A 578 -5.16 -9.31 3.62
N PRO A 579 -5.79 -9.61 2.48
CA PRO A 579 -7.25 -9.64 2.35
C PRO A 579 -7.95 -10.63 3.28
N VAL A 580 -7.26 -11.66 3.79
CA VAL A 580 -7.81 -12.55 4.83
C VAL A 580 -8.27 -11.78 6.07
N ALA A 581 -7.68 -10.61 6.35
CA ALA A 581 -8.06 -9.73 7.44
C ALA A 581 -9.45 -9.08 7.28
N ARG A 582 -10.12 -9.25 6.14
CA ARG A 582 -11.50 -8.80 5.92
C ARG A 582 -12.54 -9.77 6.50
N LEU A 583 -12.14 -11.00 6.84
CA LEU A 583 -13.04 -12.01 7.40
C LEU A 583 -13.32 -11.69 8.87
N ALA A 584 -14.57 -11.42 9.24
CA ALA A 584 -14.95 -11.18 10.64
C ALA A 584 -14.50 -12.31 11.58
N ASP A 585 -14.66 -13.55 11.12
CA ASP A 585 -14.26 -14.75 11.87
C ASP A 585 -12.85 -15.22 11.53
N GLU A 586 -12.16 -15.74 12.53
CA GLU A 586 -10.84 -16.35 12.40
C GLU A 586 -10.94 -17.61 11.53
N PRO A 587 -10.15 -17.74 10.43
CA PRO A 587 -10.06 -18.98 9.70
C PRO A 587 -9.63 -20.14 10.61
N GLY A 588 -10.00 -21.37 10.25
CA GLY A 588 -9.59 -22.55 11.01
C GLY A 588 -8.07 -22.69 11.10
N PRO A 589 -7.54 -23.41 12.11
CA PRO A 589 -6.10 -23.61 12.26
C PRO A 589 -5.44 -24.15 10.99
N GLY A 590 -4.34 -23.53 10.57
CA GLY A 590 -3.58 -23.86 9.36
C GLY A 590 -4.16 -23.29 8.07
N GLN A 591 -5.26 -22.54 8.13
CA GLN A 591 -5.99 -22.08 6.94
C GLN A 591 -5.70 -20.62 6.58
N VAL A 592 -5.16 -19.80 7.49
CA VAL A 592 -5.04 -18.34 7.29
C VAL A 592 -4.21 -18.01 6.04
N THR A 593 -3.08 -18.69 5.86
CA THR A 593 -2.21 -18.49 4.68
C THR A 593 -2.92 -18.90 3.39
N GLY A 594 -3.63 -20.03 3.41
CA GLY A 594 -4.40 -20.51 2.26
C GLY A 594 -5.54 -19.57 1.89
N CYS A 595 -6.28 -19.06 2.89
CA CYS A 595 -7.33 -18.07 2.70
C CYS A 595 -6.77 -16.77 2.11
N ASN A 596 -5.65 -16.27 2.65
CA ASN A 596 -5.03 -15.05 2.13
C ASN A 596 -4.57 -15.19 0.68
N ALA A 597 -3.92 -16.32 0.35
CA ALA A 597 -3.48 -16.61 -1.00
C ALA A 597 -4.65 -16.84 -1.97
N TRP A 598 -5.80 -17.32 -1.47
CA TRP A 598 -7.02 -17.49 -2.23
C TRP A 598 -7.69 -16.14 -2.55
N MET A 599 -7.79 -15.26 -1.55
CA MET A 599 -8.41 -13.92 -1.72
C MET A 599 -7.55 -12.95 -2.54
N ASN A 600 -6.26 -13.24 -2.74
CA ASN A 600 -5.34 -12.43 -3.56
C ASN A 600 -5.31 -12.84 -5.05
N ARG A 601 -6.02 -13.91 -5.45
CA ARG A 601 -6.19 -14.30 -6.86
C ARG A 601 -7.43 -13.62 -7.43
#